data_AF-A0A6M4WR29-F1
#
_entry.id   AF-A0A6M4WR29-F1
#
_cell.length_a   1.000
_cell.length_b   1.000
_cell.length_c   1.000
_cell.angle_alpha   90.00
_cell.angle_beta   90.00
_cell.angle_gamma   90.00
#
_symmetry.space_group_name_H-M   'P 1'
#
loop_
_entity.id
_entity.type
_entity.pdbx_description
1 polymer ?
#
loop_
_entity_poly.entity_id
_entity_poly.type
_entity_poly.pdbx_seq_one_letter_code
_entity_poly.pdbx_strand_id
1 'polypeptide(L)'
;MTTMRGPFDGVPLDELFPRVDDLGRQRMRRAVAVVDAVRPTDQTPEWEWWPHHIDFPGPGVGIPEILLTELSLYDDRVDWLSMAIDVAWTPAGRLRVCAAVEVACWCVKNHNTHYAPSLGIPVRDGVSLEAAFEAAAQQLTKWLEEPWDPEHWRARANLPQRFRTAGEGGPER
;
A
#
# COMPACT_ATOMS: atom_id res chain seq x y z
N MET A 1 -3.02 -17.49 12.60
CA MET A 1 -4.06 -17.10 11.64
C MET A 1 -3.44 -17.15 10.26
N THR A 2 -4.16 -17.64 9.24
CA THR A 2 -3.58 -17.91 7.92
C THR A 2 -3.79 -16.70 7.02
N THR A 3 -2.69 -16.08 6.59
CA THR A 3 -2.66 -15.16 5.45
C THR A 3 -2.71 -15.99 4.17
N MET A 4 -3.54 -15.58 3.22
CA MET A 4 -3.56 -16.16 1.88
C MET A 4 -2.80 -15.24 0.94
N ARG A 5 -2.11 -15.81 -0.06
CA ARG A 5 -1.34 -15.04 -1.05
C ARG A 5 -1.42 -15.67 -2.43
N GLY A 6 -1.34 -14.85 -3.47
CA GLY A 6 -1.34 -15.30 -4.85
C GLY A 6 -1.72 -14.21 -5.85
N PRO A 7 -1.97 -14.57 -7.12
CA PRO A 7 -2.46 -13.62 -8.12
C PRO A 7 -3.86 -13.11 -7.77
N PHE A 8 -4.21 -11.92 -8.24
CA PHE A 8 -5.51 -11.31 -7.91
C PHE A 8 -6.72 -12.12 -8.37
N ASP A 9 -6.60 -12.89 -9.46
CA ASP A 9 -7.67 -13.79 -9.93
C ASP A 9 -8.03 -14.88 -8.90
N GLY A 10 -7.14 -15.17 -7.95
CA GLY A 10 -7.38 -16.08 -6.84
C GLY A 10 -8.05 -15.43 -5.62
N VAL A 11 -8.23 -14.10 -5.61
CA VAL A 11 -8.86 -13.37 -4.49
C VAL A 11 -10.38 -13.58 -4.53
N PRO A 12 -10.98 -14.14 -3.47
CA PRO A 12 -12.43 -14.40 -3.42
C PRO A 12 -13.20 -13.10 -3.09
N LEU A 13 -13.32 -12.20 -4.07
CA LEU A 13 -13.92 -10.86 -3.88
C LEU A 13 -15.39 -10.90 -3.40
N ASP A 14 -16.13 -11.96 -3.72
CA ASP A 14 -17.50 -12.18 -3.25
C ASP A 14 -17.55 -12.55 -1.76
N GLU A 15 -16.58 -13.29 -1.27
CA GLU A 15 -16.44 -13.58 0.17
C GLU A 15 -15.88 -12.38 0.95
N LEU A 16 -14.85 -11.71 0.41
CA LEU A 16 -14.20 -10.59 1.10
C LEU A 16 -15.09 -9.33 1.11
N PHE A 17 -15.83 -9.09 0.03
CA PHE A 17 -16.61 -7.88 -0.17
C PHE A 17 -18.03 -8.20 -0.67
N PRO A 18 -18.88 -8.84 0.17
CA PRO A 18 -20.19 -9.35 -0.26
C PRO A 18 -21.18 -8.27 -0.68
N ARG A 19 -20.90 -6.99 -0.37
CA ARG A 19 -21.72 -5.84 -0.77
C ARG A 19 -21.35 -5.25 -2.13
N VAL A 20 -20.26 -5.70 -2.75
CA VAL A 20 -19.85 -5.28 -4.10
C VAL A 20 -20.51 -6.19 -5.11
N ASP A 21 -21.24 -5.60 -6.06
CA ASP A 21 -21.89 -6.34 -7.14
C ASP A 21 -20.89 -6.80 -8.23
N ASP A 22 -21.37 -7.54 -9.23
CA ASP A 22 -20.51 -8.06 -10.30
C ASP A 22 -19.81 -6.96 -11.09
N LEU A 23 -20.51 -5.85 -11.35
CA LEU A 23 -19.93 -4.71 -12.06
C LEU A 23 -18.80 -4.06 -11.24
N GLY A 24 -19.01 -3.89 -9.94
CA GLY A 24 -18.00 -3.38 -9.02
C GLY A 24 -16.80 -4.31 -8.90
N ARG A 25 -17.03 -5.63 -8.85
CA ARG A 25 -15.94 -6.62 -8.87
C ARG A 25 -15.15 -6.59 -10.19
N GLN A 26 -15.80 -6.38 -11.32
CA GLN A 26 -15.10 -6.19 -12.61
C GLN A 26 -14.31 -4.88 -12.67
N ARG A 27 -14.81 -3.82 -12.03
CA ARG A 27 -14.10 -2.55 -11.87
C ARG A 27 -12.83 -2.70 -11.05
N MET A 28 -12.91 -3.38 -9.90
CA MET A 28 -11.73 -3.69 -9.08
C MET A 28 -10.69 -4.50 -9.86
N ARG A 29 -11.09 -5.56 -10.59
CA ARG A 29 -10.16 -6.33 -11.43
C ARG A 29 -9.46 -5.49 -12.50
N ARG A 30 -10.17 -4.56 -13.14
CA ARG A 30 -9.57 -3.63 -14.10
C ARG A 30 -8.56 -2.70 -13.43
N ALA A 31 -8.88 -2.18 -12.25
CA ALA A 31 -7.94 -1.35 -11.48
C ALA A 31 -6.68 -2.13 -11.11
N VAL A 32 -6.82 -3.39 -10.69
CA VAL A 32 -5.68 -4.27 -10.41
C VAL A 32 -4.84 -4.52 -11.67
N ALA A 33 -5.48 -4.85 -12.79
CA ALA A 33 -4.74 -5.06 -14.05
C ALA A 33 -3.89 -3.83 -14.45
N VAL A 34 -4.36 -2.62 -14.14
CA VAL A 34 -3.59 -1.38 -14.36
C VAL A 34 -2.38 -1.30 -13.42
N VAL A 35 -2.53 -1.65 -12.15
CA VAL A 35 -1.43 -1.68 -11.17
C VAL A 35 -0.41 -2.76 -11.50
N ASP A 36 -0.87 -3.97 -11.83
CA ASP A 36 0.00 -5.10 -12.17
C ASP A 36 0.78 -4.82 -13.46
N ALA A 37 0.20 -4.09 -14.42
CA ALA A 37 0.88 -3.74 -15.68
C ALA A 37 2.05 -2.75 -15.51
N VAL A 38 2.11 -2.01 -14.40
CA VAL A 38 3.17 -1.03 -14.10
C VAL A 38 4.16 -1.52 -13.05
N ARG A 39 4.00 -2.77 -12.57
CA ARG A 39 4.91 -3.39 -11.61
C ARG A 39 6.31 -3.58 -12.24
N PRO A 40 7.41 -3.46 -11.47
CA PRO A 40 8.75 -3.80 -11.94
C PRO A 40 8.80 -5.21 -12.56
N THR A 41 9.52 -5.37 -13.66
CA THR A 41 9.52 -6.60 -14.49
C THR A 41 10.03 -7.85 -13.79
N ASP A 42 10.79 -7.68 -12.71
CA ASP A 42 11.35 -8.76 -11.89
C ASP A 42 10.41 -9.22 -10.77
N GLN A 43 9.23 -8.60 -10.64
CA GLN A 43 8.26 -8.94 -9.61
C GLN A 43 7.02 -9.60 -10.18
N THR A 44 6.72 -10.77 -9.63
CA THR A 44 5.43 -11.43 -9.85
C THR A 44 4.33 -10.64 -9.12
N PRO A 45 3.21 -10.30 -9.77
CA PRO A 45 2.04 -9.77 -9.09
C PRO A 45 1.60 -10.71 -7.96
N GLU A 46 1.66 -10.22 -6.72
CA GLU A 46 1.22 -10.95 -5.54
C GLU A 46 0.30 -10.05 -4.72
N TRP A 47 -0.83 -10.64 -4.33
CA TRP A 47 -1.83 -10.05 -3.47
C TRP A 47 -1.94 -10.90 -2.21
N GLU A 48 -2.09 -10.24 -1.07
CA GLU A 48 -2.35 -10.87 0.22
C GLU A 48 -3.78 -10.59 0.66
N TRP A 49 -4.43 -11.56 1.29
CA TRP A 49 -5.75 -11.36 1.86
C TRP A 49 -5.99 -12.17 3.13
N TRP A 50 -6.86 -11.64 3.98
CA TRP A 50 -7.18 -12.18 5.30
C TRP A 50 -8.70 -12.43 5.43
N PRO A 51 -9.19 -13.64 5.12
CA PRO A 51 -10.61 -13.96 5.20
C PRO A 51 -11.23 -13.75 6.59
N HIS A 52 -10.42 -13.82 7.65
CA HIS A 52 -10.86 -13.63 9.03
C HIS A 52 -10.92 -12.14 9.46
N HIS A 53 -10.55 -11.21 8.57
CA HIS A 53 -10.61 -9.76 8.80
C HIS A 53 -11.84 -9.10 8.15
N ILE A 54 -12.70 -9.88 7.49
CA ILE A 54 -13.89 -9.37 6.80
C ILE A 54 -14.90 -8.74 7.77
N ASP A 55 -14.89 -9.15 9.03
CA ASP A 55 -15.72 -8.59 10.08
C ASP A 55 -14.95 -7.51 10.84
N PHE A 56 -15.62 -6.37 11.09
CA PHE A 56 -15.04 -5.32 11.91
C PHE A 56 -14.86 -5.84 13.35
N PRO A 57 -13.63 -5.89 13.90
CA PRO A 57 -13.38 -6.49 15.21
C PRO A 57 -13.88 -5.65 16.39
N GLY A 58 -14.44 -4.47 16.11
CA GLY A 58 -14.83 -3.48 17.11
C GLY A 58 -13.77 -2.39 17.33
N PRO A 59 -14.14 -1.32 18.03
CA PRO A 59 -13.23 -0.21 18.30
C PRO A 59 -12.08 -0.66 19.22
N GLY A 60 -10.85 -0.21 18.92
CA GLY A 60 -9.68 -0.41 19.78
C GLY A 60 -8.91 -1.71 19.60
N VAL A 61 -9.35 -2.61 18.70
CA VAL A 61 -8.70 -3.92 18.44
C VAL A 61 -7.65 -3.85 17.32
N GLY A 62 -7.28 -2.64 16.87
CA GLY A 62 -6.42 -2.41 15.72
C GLY A 62 -7.20 -2.17 14.43
N ILE A 63 -6.47 -1.93 13.33
CA ILE A 63 -7.01 -1.72 11.99
C ILE A 63 -6.65 -2.96 11.17
N PRO A 64 -7.47 -4.02 11.17
CA PRO A 64 -7.16 -5.20 10.39
C PRO A 64 -7.29 -4.90 8.90
N GLU A 65 -6.28 -5.36 8.16
CA GLU A 65 -6.18 -5.30 6.71
C GLU A 65 -6.86 -6.53 6.09
N ILE A 66 -7.64 -6.33 5.04
CA ILE A 66 -8.43 -7.38 4.39
C ILE A 66 -7.75 -7.84 3.10
N LEU A 67 -7.17 -6.90 2.36
CA LEU A 67 -6.55 -7.10 1.05
C LEU A 67 -5.39 -6.13 0.91
N LEU A 68 -4.25 -6.61 0.42
CA LEU A 68 -3.03 -5.83 0.22
C LEU A 68 -2.32 -6.27 -1.05
N THR A 69 -1.66 -5.33 -1.73
CA THR A 69 -0.48 -5.62 -2.55
C THR A 69 0.59 -4.58 -2.29
N GLU A 70 1.85 -4.99 -2.36
CA GLU A 70 3.02 -4.13 -2.22
C GLU A 70 3.96 -4.31 -3.42
N LEU A 71 4.38 -3.21 -4.02
CA LEU A 71 5.34 -3.13 -5.10
C LEU A 71 6.65 -2.63 -4.52
N SER A 72 7.70 -3.48 -4.51
CA SER A 72 9.03 -3.04 -4.09
C SER A 72 9.67 -2.23 -5.22
N LEU A 73 10.19 -1.05 -4.96
CA LEU A 73 10.80 -0.19 -6.01
C LEU A 73 12.30 0.01 -5.79
N TYR A 74 12.72 -0.06 -4.54
CA TYR A 74 14.12 0.00 -4.13
C TYR A 74 14.27 -0.79 -2.82
N ASP A 75 15.34 -1.58 -2.70
CA ASP A 75 15.71 -2.27 -1.47
C ASP A 75 17.23 -2.47 -1.41
N ASP A 76 17.90 -1.83 -0.44
CA ASP A 76 19.32 -2.03 -0.14
C ASP A 76 19.58 -2.71 1.22
N ARG A 77 18.55 -3.36 1.79
CA ARG A 77 18.46 -4.00 3.11
C ARG A 77 18.35 -3.05 4.31
N VAL A 78 18.83 -1.82 4.21
CA VAL A 78 18.78 -0.84 5.31
C VAL A 78 17.87 0.33 4.98
N ASP A 79 17.64 0.56 3.70
CA ASP A 79 16.76 1.52 3.10
C ASP A 79 15.92 0.81 2.03
N TRP A 80 14.66 1.23 1.91
CA TRP A 80 13.72 0.68 0.96
C TRP A 80 12.69 1.73 0.57
N LEU A 81 12.13 1.53 -0.61
CA LEU A 81 10.97 2.22 -1.13
C LEU A 81 10.03 1.15 -1.69
N SER A 82 8.78 1.19 -1.26
CA SER A 82 7.71 0.41 -1.85
C SER A 82 6.47 1.27 -2.03
N MET A 83 5.50 0.75 -2.77
CA MET A 83 4.17 1.35 -2.88
C MET A 83 3.13 0.28 -2.65
N ALA A 84 2.09 0.61 -1.90
CA ALA A 84 1.06 -0.34 -1.51
C ALA A 84 -0.34 0.17 -1.82
N ILE A 85 -1.24 -0.77 -2.10
CA ILE A 85 -2.69 -0.55 -2.02
C ILE A 85 -3.26 -1.53 -1.02
N ASP A 86 -3.99 -1.00 -0.02
CA ASP A 86 -4.68 -1.81 0.98
C ASP A 86 -6.17 -1.50 1.05
N VAL A 87 -6.95 -2.51 1.45
CA VAL A 87 -8.32 -2.35 1.95
C VAL A 87 -8.33 -2.78 3.40
N ALA A 88 -8.67 -1.84 4.30
CA ALA A 88 -8.65 -2.08 5.73
C ALA A 88 -9.83 -1.42 6.44
N TRP A 89 -10.10 -1.83 7.69
CA TRP A 89 -11.08 -1.18 8.54
C TRP A 89 -10.55 0.12 9.15
N THR A 90 -11.38 1.15 9.17
CA THR A 90 -11.13 2.35 9.99
C THR A 90 -11.48 2.09 11.46
N PRO A 91 -10.95 2.88 12.41
CA PRO A 91 -11.36 2.80 13.82
C PRO A 91 -12.86 3.00 14.06
N ALA A 92 -13.54 3.64 13.10
CA ALA A 92 -14.99 3.89 13.14
C ALA A 92 -15.83 2.77 12.50
N GLY A 93 -15.24 1.62 12.14
CA GLY A 93 -15.96 0.49 11.56
C GLY A 93 -16.45 0.71 10.14
N ARG A 94 -15.73 1.52 9.36
CA ARG A 94 -15.92 1.69 7.91
C ARG A 94 -14.72 1.15 7.15
N LEU A 95 -14.93 0.59 5.97
CA LEU A 95 -13.80 0.26 5.09
C LEU A 95 -13.10 1.53 4.60
N ARG A 96 -11.81 1.42 4.35
CA ARG A 96 -10.97 2.44 3.71
C ARG A 96 -10.12 1.71 2.67
N VAL A 97 -9.99 2.31 1.50
CA VAL A 97 -8.92 1.93 0.57
C VAL A 97 -7.79 2.93 0.71
N CYS A 98 -6.57 2.45 0.87
CA CYS A 98 -5.37 3.27 0.88
C CYS A 98 -4.55 3.03 -0.37
N ALA A 99 -3.92 4.07 -0.89
CA ALA A 99 -2.66 3.95 -1.62
C ALA A 99 -1.58 4.64 -0.79
N ALA A 100 -0.43 4.01 -0.62
CA ALA A 100 0.69 4.57 0.12
C ALA A 100 2.00 4.39 -0.62
N VAL A 101 2.88 5.39 -0.49
CA VAL A 101 4.31 5.21 -0.71
C VAL A 101 4.94 4.90 0.63
N GLU A 102 5.74 3.86 0.71
CA GLU A 102 6.34 3.34 1.91
C GLU A 102 7.85 3.50 1.84
N VAL A 103 8.46 4.08 2.88
CA VAL A 103 9.92 4.27 2.96
C VAL A 103 10.46 3.83 4.31
N ALA A 104 11.73 3.40 4.34
CA ALA A 104 12.39 3.07 5.60
C ALA A 104 12.41 4.27 6.56
N CYS A 105 12.22 3.99 7.86
CA CYS A 105 12.12 4.97 8.93
C CYS A 105 13.48 5.33 9.54
N TRP A 106 13.75 6.64 9.63
CA TRP A 106 14.92 7.18 10.35
C TRP A 106 14.53 8.13 11.50
N CYS A 107 13.30 8.01 12.01
CA CYS A 107 12.89 8.73 13.22
C CYS A 107 13.65 8.20 14.46
N VAL A 108 13.73 9.04 15.50
CA VAL A 108 14.33 8.66 16.80
C VAL A 108 13.70 7.40 17.36
N LYS A 109 12.37 7.29 17.26
CA LYS A 109 11.66 6.03 17.46
C LYS A 109 11.58 5.34 16.10
N ASN A 110 12.20 4.15 16.00
CA ASN A 110 12.11 3.35 14.80
C ASN A 110 10.69 2.76 14.65
N HIS A 111 9.99 3.16 13.58
CA HIS A 111 8.67 2.63 13.22
C HIS A 111 8.74 1.57 12.12
N ASN A 112 9.95 1.17 11.73
CA ASN A 112 10.27 0.40 10.53
C ASN A 112 9.98 1.19 9.25
N THR A 113 8.70 1.52 8.99
CA THR A 113 8.24 2.14 7.75
C THR A 113 7.49 3.45 8.01
N HIS A 114 7.62 4.42 7.10
CA HIS A 114 6.76 5.61 7.01
C HIS A 114 5.96 5.61 5.72
N TYR A 115 4.74 6.14 5.79
CA TYR A 115 3.93 6.45 4.62
C TYR A 115 4.15 7.89 4.14
N ALA A 116 4.54 8.06 2.87
CA ALA A 116 5.15 9.30 2.39
C ALA A 116 5.08 9.45 0.85
N PRO A 117 3.96 9.88 0.25
CA PRO A 117 2.63 10.22 0.79
C PRO A 117 1.65 9.03 0.88
N SER A 118 0.50 9.23 1.52
CA SER A 118 -0.64 8.30 1.48
C SER A 118 -1.95 8.98 1.11
N LEU A 119 -2.83 8.22 0.46
CA LEU A 119 -4.20 8.59 0.10
C LEU A 119 -5.14 7.56 0.73
N GLY A 120 -5.81 7.94 1.81
CA GLY A 120 -6.84 7.11 2.45
C GLY A 120 -8.25 7.56 2.05
N ILE A 121 -8.99 6.71 1.33
CA ILE A 121 -10.35 6.98 0.87
C ILE A 121 -11.34 6.15 1.70
N PRO A 122 -12.10 6.75 2.64
CA PRO A 122 -13.10 6.02 3.39
C PRO A 122 -14.31 5.67 2.51
N VAL A 123 -14.75 4.43 2.59
CA VAL A 123 -16.01 3.96 1.98
C VAL A 123 -17.17 4.51 2.82
N ARG A 124 -18.00 5.33 2.21
CA ARG A 124 -19.11 6.04 2.86
C ARG A 124 -20.21 6.34 1.86
N ASP A 125 -21.32 6.91 2.33
CA ASP A 125 -22.42 7.35 1.47
C ASP A 125 -21.86 8.23 0.33
N GLY A 126 -22.07 7.78 -0.91
CA GLY A 126 -21.58 8.44 -2.12
C GLY A 126 -20.20 7.99 -2.63
N VAL A 127 -19.45 7.18 -1.88
CA VAL A 127 -18.17 6.58 -2.34
C VAL A 127 -18.19 5.08 -2.05
N SER A 128 -18.42 4.29 -3.09
CA SER A 128 -18.39 2.84 -3.05
C SER A 128 -16.96 2.29 -2.98
N LEU A 129 -16.83 1.02 -2.58
CA LEU A 129 -15.50 0.38 -2.41
C LEU A 129 -14.74 0.31 -3.73
N GLU A 130 -15.38 -0.09 -4.81
CA GLU A 130 -14.77 -0.19 -6.13
C GLU A 130 -14.32 1.18 -6.67
N ALA A 131 -15.07 2.25 -6.36
CA ALA A 131 -14.70 3.60 -6.77
C ALA A 131 -13.50 4.11 -5.96
N ALA A 132 -13.46 3.85 -4.65
CA ALA A 132 -12.30 4.13 -3.81
C ALA A 132 -11.05 3.34 -4.28
N PHE A 133 -11.25 2.08 -4.67
CA PHE A 133 -10.18 1.21 -5.16
C PHE A 133 -9.60 1.67 -6.50
N GLU A 134 -10.45 2.03 -7.46
CA GLU A 134 -10.00 2.63 -8.72
C GLU A 134 -9.22 3.93 -8.49
N ALA A 135 -9.69 4.80 -7.59
CA ALA A 135 -9.01 6.04 -7.28
C ALA A 135 -7.64 5.81 -6.60
N ALA A 136 -7.54 4.83 -5.70
CA ALA A 136 -6.28 4.42 -5.09
C ALA A 136 -5.29 3.87 -6.14
N ALA A 137 -5.75 2.98 -7.02
CA ALA A 137 -4.96 2.45 -8.14
C ALA A 137 -4.46 3.55 -9.09
N GLN A 138 -5.32 4.50 -9.44
CA GLN A 138 -4.94 5.66 -10.25
C GLN A 138 -3.91 6.57 -9.54
N GLN A 139 -3.99 6.70 -8.22
CA GLN A 139 -3.01 7.49 -7.48
C GLN A 139 -1.66 6.78 -7.38
N LEU A 140 -1.65 5.47 -7.11
CA LEU A 140 -0.44 4.67 -7.06
C LEU A 140 0.29 4.69 -8.42
N THR A 141 -0.44 4.49 -9.52
CA THR A 141 0.14 4.54 -10.87
C THR A 141 0.76 5.90 -11.21
N LYS A 142 0.15 7.01 -10.77
CA LYS A 142 0.77 8.34 -10.90
C LYS A 142 2.06 8.47 -10.10
N TRP A 143 2.11 7.91 -8.88
CA TRP A 143 3.34 7.93 -8.08
C TRP A 143 4.45 7.07 -8.70
N LEU A 144 4.12 6.00 -9.40
CA LEU A 144 5.12 5.17 -10.10
C LEU A 144 5.83 5.90 -11.25
N GLU A 145 5.25 6.99 -11.77
CA GLU A 145 5.88 7.85 -12.76
C GLU A 145 6.93 8.81 -12.16
N GLU A 146 7.02 8.87 -10.81
CA GLU A 146 7.98 9.70 -10.09
C GLU A 146 9.29 8.95 -9.77
N PRO A 147 10.37 9.64 -9.31
CA PRO A 147 11.64 8.99 -9.00
C PRO A 147 11.54 7.86 -7.96
N TRP A 148 12.21 6.75 -8.23
CA TRP A 148 12.33 5.61 -7.31
C TRP A 148 13.49 5.80 -6.32
N ASP A 149 13.53 6.97 -5.70
CA ASP A 149 14.55 7.36 -4.72
C ASP A 149 13.89 7.53 -3.34
N PRO A 150 14.22 6.70 -2.34
CA PRO A 150 13.70 6.87 -0.99
C PRO A 150 13.96 8.27 -0.40
N GLU A 151 15.09 8.93 -0.72
CA GLU A 151 15.41 10.28 -0.21
C GLU A 151 14.41 11.33 -0.75
N HIS A 152 14.05 11.24 -2.05
CA HIS A 152 13.02 12.08 -2.68
C HIS A 152 11.68 11.99 -1.95
N TRP A 153 11.20 10.78 -1.69
CA TRP A 153 9.90 10.55 -1.03
C TRP A 153 9.91 11.00 0.43
N ARG A 154 11.00 10.76 1.17
CA ARG A 154 11.17 11.31 2.52
C ARG A 154 11.18 12.83 2.53
N ALA A 155 11.92 13.45 1.60
CA ALA A 155 12.00 14.91 1.51
C ALA A 155 10.62 15.52 1.25
N ARG A 156 9.86 14.91 0.32
CA ARG A 156 8.49 15.32 0.00
C ARG A 156 7.55 15.24 1.21
N ALA A 157 7.73 14.25 2.08
CA ALA A 157 6.92 14.07 3.27
C ALA A 157 7.47 14.78 4.53
N ASN A 158 8.53 15.60 4.40
CA ASN A 158 9.23 16.24 5.51
C ASN A 158 9.71 15.24 6.58
N LEU A 159 10.15 14.06 6.15
CA LEU A 159 10.67 13.01 7.03
C LEU A 159 12.18 13.14 7.24
N PRO A 160 12.71 12.61 8.38
CA PRO A 160 14.15 12.53 8.59
C PRO A 160 14.82 11.74 7.47
N GLN A 161 15.91 12.30 6.94
CA GLN A 161 16.76 11.60 5.96
C GLN A 161 17.64 10.57 6.65
N ARG A 162 18.15 9.61 5.87
CA ARG A 162 19.19 8.70 6.34
C ARG A 162 20.36 9.53 6.86
N PHE A 163 20.84 9.22 8.05
CA PHE A 163 22.08 9.83 8.53
C PHE A 163 23.20 9.43 7.57
N ARG A 164 23.73 10.37 6.81
CA ARG A 164 24.99 10.16 6.09
C ARG A 164 26.03 9.92 7.17
N THR A 165 26.48 8.68 7.32
CA THR A 165 27.65 8.39 8.14
C THR A 165 28.81 9.20 7.55
N ALA A 166 29.37 10.10 8.36
CA ALA A 166 30.58 10.83 8.01
C ALA A 166 31.72 9.81 7.84
N GLY A 167 31.95 9.36 6.60
CA GLY A 167 32.89 8.26 6.32
C GLY A 167 33.38 8.18 4.87
N GLU A 168 32.80 8.92 3.92
CA GLU A 168 33.29 9.02 2.53
C GLU A 168 33.92 10.40 2.24
N GLY A 169 34.55 10.98 3.27
CA GLY A 169 35.34 12.20 3.17
C GLY A 169 36.78 11.91 3.53
N GLY A 170 37.46 11.06 2.77
CA GLY A 170 38.92 11.12 2.71
C GLY A 170 39.34 12.52 2.24
N PRO A 171 40.43 13.05 2.80
CA PRO A 171 41.55 13.23 1.90
C PRO A 171 42.78 12.50 2.44
N GLU A 172 43.42 11.76 1.53
CA GLU A 172 44.88 11.63 1.55
C GLU A 172 45.48 13.05 1.55
N ARG A 173 46.19 13.37 2.63
CA ARG A 173 47.56 13.93 2.64
C ARG A 173 48.05 14.16 4.06
#